data_AF-A0A525WPX4-F1
#
_entry.id   AF-A0A525WPX4-F1
#
_cell.length_a   1.000
_cell.length_b   1.000
_cell.length_c   1.000
_cell.angle_alpha   90.00
_cell.angle_beta   90.00
_cell.angle_gamma   90.00
#
_symmetry.space_group_name_H-M   'P 1'
#
loop_
_entity.id
_entity.type
_entity.pdbx_description
1 polymer ?
#
loop_
_entity_poly.entity_id
_entity_poly.type
_entity_poly.pdbx_seq_one_letter_code
_entity_poly.pdbx_strand_id
1 'polypeptide(L)' 'MAQVLVRQLDSSVVVRLKKRAKEHGRSLQSEVKTILEEAVPDYEAAWKRIERFRKRLGKSGRIFSDSVDLIREDRDR' A
#
# COMPACT_ATOMS: atom_id res chain seq x y z
N MET A 1 -0.79 11.91 18.52
CA MET A 1 -1.04 10.49 18.85
C MET A 1 -2.53 10.25 18.75
N ALA A 2 -2.93 9.27 17.94
CA ALA A 2 -4.30 8.79 17.91
C ALA A 2 -4.32 7.38 18.53
N GLN A 3 -5.33 7.06 19.33
CA GLN A 3 -5.50 5.76 19.95
C GLN A 3 -6.88 5.22 19.59
N VAL A 4 -6.95 3.94 19.21
CA VAL A 4 -8.19 3.23 18.91
C VAL A 4 -8.31 2.06 19.87
N LEU A 5 -9.44 1.97 20.59
CA LEU A 5 -9.78 0.85 21.44
C LEU A 5 -10.86 0.01 20.75
N VAL A 6 -10.50 -1.21 20.32
CA VAL A 6 -11.46 -2.17 19.78
C VAL A 6 -11.95 -3.05 20.93
N ARG A 7 -13.22 -2.90 21.31
CA ARG A 7 -13.84 -3.68 22.39
C ARG A 7 -14.39 -5.01 21.84
N GLN A 8 -14.47 -6.02 22.71
CA GLN A 8 -15.08 -7.32 22.41
C GLN A 8 -14.50 -8.01 21.16
N LEU A 9 -13.20 -7.85 20.91
CA LEU A 9 -12.52 -8.57 19.84
C LEU A 9 -12.44 -10.06 20.17
N ASP A 10 -12.86 -10.90 19.23
CA ASP A 10 -12.79 -12.34 19.37
C ASP A 10 -11.36 -12.81 19.68
N SER A 11 -11.22 -13.66 20.70
CA SER A 11 -9.92 -14.15 21.17
C SER A 11 -9.16 -14.94 20.10
N SER A 12 -9.87 -15.64 19.21
CA SER A 12 -9.29 -16.35 18.06
C SER A 12 -8.64 -15.39 17.07
N VAL A 13 -9.22 -14.20 16.86
CA VAL A 13 -8.67 -13.15 16.00
C VAL A 13 -7.37 -12.63 16.60
N VAL A 14 -7.33 -12.39 17.92
CA VAL A 14 -6.12 -11.95 18.62
C VAL A 14 -4.97 -12.96 18.47
N VAL A 15 -5.27 -14.27 18.56
CA VAL A 15 -4.27 -15.33 18.38
C VAL A 15 -3.71 -15.32 16.96
N ARG A 16 -4.57 -15.21 15.94
CA ARG A 16 -4.12 -15.13 14.53
C ARG A 16 -3.28 -13.89 14.27
N LEU A 17 -3.65 -12.73 14.80
CA LEU A 17 -2.88 -11.50 14.66
C LEU A 17 -1.50 -11.60 15.32
N LYS A 18 -1.42 -12.23 16.51
CA LYS A 18 -0.12 -12.48 17.17
C LYS A 18 0.78 -13.40 16.35
N LYS A 19 0.21 -14.44 15.73
CA LYS A 19 0.95 -15.34 14.84
C LYS A 19 1.50 -14.58 13.62
N ARG A 20 0.63 -13.84 12.94
CA ARG A 20 1.00 -13.03 11.76
C ARG A 20 2.08 -11.98 12.08
N ALA A 21 1.96 -11.29 13.22
CA ALA A 21 2.96 -10.33 13.68
C ALA A 21 4.35 -10.99 13.88
N LYS A 22 4.39 -12.21 14.44
CA LYS A 22 5.64 -12.98 14.58
C LYS A 22 6.22 -13.38 13.22
N GLU A 23 5.39 -13.85 12.30
CA GLU A 23 5.82 -14.23 10.94
C GLU A 23 6.41 -13.03 10.19
N HIS A 24 5.86 -11.84 10.39
CA HIS A 24 6.36 -10.60 9.77
C HIS A 24 7.52 -9.95 10.54
N GLY A 25 7.93 -10.49 11.69
CA GLY A 25 8.98 -9.90 12.54
C GLY A 25 8.62 -8.53 13.11
N ARG A 26 7.33 -8.26 13.35
CA ARG A 26 6.81 -6.97 13.84
C ARG A 26 6.05 -7.14 15.16
N SER A 27 5.89 -6.05 15.90
CA SER A 27 5.02 -6.06 17.09
C SER A 27 3.55 -6.19 16.68
N LEU A 28 2.70 -6.73 17.58
CA LEU A 28 1.26 -6.83 17.35
C LEU A 28 0.62 -5.47 17.02
N GLN A 29 1.04 -4.42 17.74
CA GLN A 29 0.58 -3.05 17.46
C GLN A 29 0.96 -2.61 16.06
N SER A 30 2.21 -2.86 15.63
CA SER A 30 2.69 -2.48 14.31
C SER A 30 1.92 -3.22 13.21
N GLU A 31 1.70 -4.52 13.38
CA GLU A 31 0.90 -5.32 12.44
C GLU A 31 -0.54 -4.80 12.32
N VAL A 32 -1.21 -4.55 13.45
CA VAL A 32 -2.59 -4.00 13.45
C VAL A 32 -2.62 -2.61 12.83
N LYS A 33 -1.62 -1.76 13.12
CA LYS A 33 -1.49 -0.44 12.51
C LYS A 33 -1.38 -0.57 10.98
N THR A 34 -0.50 -1.43 10.49
CA THR A 34 -0.33 -1.67 9.04
C THR A 34 -1.63 -2.15 8.41
N ILE A 35 -2.33 -3.12 9.03
CA ILE A 35 -3.61 -3.61 8.52
C ILE A 35 -4.64 -2.48 8.42
N LEU A 36 -4.73 -1.59 9.42
CA LEU A 36 -5.67 -0.48 9.40
C LEU A 36 -5.31 0.57 8.33
N GLU A 37 -4.02 0.88 8.16
CA GLU A 37 -3.54 1.81 7.13
C GLU A 37 -3.74 1.24 5.71
N GLU A 38 -3.55 -0.07 5.53
CA GLU A 38 -3.80 -0.76 4.25
C GLU A 38 -5.29 -0.91 3.94
N ALA A 39 -6.13 -1.09 4.97
CA ALA A 39 -7.59 -1.21 4.80
C ALA A 39 -8.27 0.12 4.46
N VAL A 40 -7.64 1.26 4.77
CA VAL A 40 -8.15 2.60 4.48
C VAL A 40 -7.16 3.36 3.59
N PRO A 41 -6.96 2.92 2.34
CA PRO A 41 -6.03 3.58 1.44
C PRO A 41 -6.54 4.98 1.08
N ASP A 42 -5.67 5.98 1.24
CA ASP A 42 -5.93 7.34 0.77
C ASP A 42 -5.64 7.45 -0.73
N TYR A 43 -6.65 7.11 -1.54
CA TYR A 43 -6.57 7.18 -2.99
C TYR A 43 -6.32 8.60 -3.49
N GLU A 44 -6.86 9.64 -2.83
CA GLU A 44 -6.61 11.02 -3.24
C GLU A 44 -5.13 11.38 -3.05
N ALA A 45 -4.53 11.04 -1.91
CA ALA A 45 -3.12 11.27 -1.69
C ALA A 45 -2.24 10.48 -2.65
N ALA A 46 -2.64 9.24 -2.99
CA ALA A 46 -1.96 8.43 -4.00
C ALA A 46 -2.00 9.12 -5.39
N TRP A 47 -3.18 9.57 -5.83
CA TRP A 47 -3.33 10.31 -7.09
C TRP A 47 -2.54 11.61 -7.11
N LYS A 48 -2.56 12.38 -6.02
CA LYS A 48 -1.74 13.60 -5.86
C LYS A 48 -0.23 13.31 -5.93
N ARG A 49 0.23 12.14 -5.46
CA ARG A 49 1.64 11.72 -5.62
C ARG A 49 1.96 11.38 -7.07
N ILE A 50 1.10 10.62 -7.75
CA ILE A 50 1.27 10.25 -9.16
C ILE A 50 1.30 11.50 -10.03
N GLU A 51 0.38 12.43 -9.83
CA GLU A 51 0.30 13.66 -10.62
C GLU A 51 1.55 14.54 -10.43
N ARG A 52 2.04 14.68 -9.18
CA ARG A 52 3.31 15.37 -8.90
C ARG A 52 4.49 14.71 -9.61
N PHE A 53 4.54 13.38 -9.61
CA PHE A 53 5.58 12.64 -10.28
C PHE A 53 5.52 12.84 -11.81
N ARG A 54 4.32 12.75 -12.41
CA ARG A 54 4.09 13.05 -13.84
C ARG A 54 4.53 14.47 -14.21
N LYS A 55 4.19 15.47 -13.40
CA LYS A 55 4.64 16.86 -13.61
C LYS A 55 6.16 16.99 -13.56
N ARG A 56 6.84 16.28 -12.66
CA ARG A 56 8.32 16.26 -12.60
C ARG A 56 8.92 15.59 -13.84
N LEU A 57 8.35 14.48 -14.30
CA LEU A 57 8.79 13.80 -15.51
C LEU A 57 8.58 14.66 -16.76
N GLY A 58 7.43 15.32 -16.90
CA GLY A 58 7.18 16.25 -18.01
C GLY A 58 8.16 17.42 -18.03
N LYS A 59 8.60 17.90 -16.86
CA LYS A 59 9.65 18.94 -16.74
C LYS A 59 11.06 18.46 -17.04
N SER A 60 11.31 17.14 -17.09
CA SER A 60 12.64 16.58 -17.35
C SER A 60 13.04 16.62 -18.83
N GLY A 61 12.12 17.01 -19.73
CA GLY A 61 12.38 17.09 -21.17
C GLY A 61 12.50 15.73 -21.86
N ARG A 62 12.40 14.61 -21.13
CA ARG A 62 12.39 13.26 -21.70
C ARG A 62 11.03 12.97 -22.32
N ILE A 63 11.04 12.59 -23.59
CA ILE A 63 9.87 12.02 -24.27
C ILE A 63 9.83 10.54 -23.92
N PHE A 64 8.79 10.12 -23.22
CA PHE A 64 8.51 8.71 -22.97
C PHE A 64 7.59 8.24 -24.11
N SER A 65 8.00 7.22 -24.86
CA SER A 65 7.14 6.56 -25.83
C SER A 65 6.02 5.81 -25.12
N ASP A 66 4.89 5.62 -25.80
CA ASP A 66 3.83 4.76 -25.29
C ASP A 66 4.38 3.33 -25.18
N SER A 67 4.33 2.76 -23.96
CA SER A 67 4.82 1.42 -23.68
C SER A 67 3.80 0.33 -24.05
N VAL A 68 2.63 0.69 -24.57
CA VAL A 68 1.56 -0.26 -24.93
C VAL A 68 2.05 -1.36 -25.88
N ASP A 69 2.87 -1.03 -26.88
CA ASP A 69 3.34 -2.03 -27.84
C ASP A 69 4.37 -3.00 -27.23
N LEU A 70 5.25 -2.50 -26.35
CA LEU A 70 6.19 -3.34 -25.59
C LEU A 70 5.48 -4.30 -24.63
N ILE A 71 4.39 -3.84 -24.01
CA ILE A 71 3.58 -4.68 -23.11
C ILE A 71 2.84 -5.77 -23.90
N ARG A 72 2.36 -5.46 -25.11
CA ARG A 72 1.71 -6.46 -25.98
C ARG A 72 2.70 -7.54 -26.43
N GLU A 73 3.90 -7.14 -26.84
CA GLU A 73 4.97 -8.06 -27.24
C GLU A 73 5.36 -9.02 -26.11
N ASP A 74 5.44 -8.54 -24.86
CA ASP A 74 5.76 -9.39 -23.69
C ASP A 74 4.62 -10.35 -23.31
N ARG A 75 3.36 -9.92 -23.47
CA ARG A 75 2.18 -10.74 -23.16
C ARG A 75 1.92 -11.85 -24.17
N ASP A 76 2.28 -11.64 -25.43
CA ASP A 76 2.03 -12.57 -26.52
C ASP A 76 3.19 -13.58 -26.72
N ARG A 77 4.12 -13.64 -25.75
CA ARG A 77 5.32 -14.51 -25.72
C ARG A 77 5.10 -15.75 -24.85
#